data_AF-A6E7L5-F1
#
_entry.id   AF-A6E7L5-F1
#
_cell.length_a   1.000
_cell.length_b   1.000
_cell.length_c   1.000
_cell.angle_alpha   90.00
_cell.angle_beta   90.00
_cell.angle_gamma   90.00
#
_symmetry.space_group_name_H-M   'P 1'
#
loop_
_entity.id
_entity.type
_entity.pdbx_description
1 polymer ?
#
loop_
_entity_poly.entity_id
_entity_poly.type
_entity_poly.pdbx_seq_one_letter_code
_entity_poly.pdbx_strand_id
1 'polypeptide(L)'
;MTPKIQLVDTKGIPFTPDILAQKLKHMEIRYPSENDAFEFDLLIRGLVIVLTSMWSDVYDYNYYLAFKKSKKSYPKEFHNSIYQPIEHLVFLGGVDDPFVQNGYQTFSRISRFKHAFNFRHLIYERTDLNDRDICTESGRFSACKLIRMDSKSYKQMRVSYQGVLVDFISTLYKYASALTVQSNKIPRGFANQFRNGGNGKYKRLDTNIIEVSLLLDLILSIESNLAEFITLNKPRRRKGKMDDLN
;
A
#
# COMPACT_ATOMS: atom_id res chain seq x y z
N MET A 1 -2.55 -22.78 31.78
CA MET A 1 -1.63 -23.21 30.71
C MET A 1 -2.22 -22.77 29.38
N THR A 2 -1.65 -21.77 28.72
CA THR A 2 -2.10 -21.30 27.41
C THR A 2 -1.54 -22.23 26.32
N PRO A 3 -2.36 -22.78 25.42
CA PRO A 3 -1.85 -23.64 24.35
C PRO A 3 -0.98 -22.80 23.40
N LYS A 4 0.27 -23.21 23.21
CA LYS A 4 1.14 -22.65 22.17
C LYS A 4 0.68 -23.19 20.82
N ILE A 5 0.03 -22.36 20.03
CA ILE A 5 -0.30 -22.67 18.64
C ILE A 5 1.01 -22.68 17.86
N GLN A 6 1.45 -23.86 17.42
CA GLN A 6 2.55 -23.99 16.47
C GLN A 6 1.99 -23.89 15.06
N LEU A 7 2.38 -22.85 14.33
CA LEU A 7 2.13 -22.76 12.89
C LEU A 7 2.96 -23.85 12.21
N VAL A 8 2.29 -24.72 11.47
CA VAL A 8 2.92 -25.80 10.69
C VAL A 8 2.61 -25.59 9.22
N ASP A 9 3.50 -26.00 8.33
CA ASP A 9 3.23 -25.94 6.90
C ASP A 9 2.26 -27.04 6.44
N THR A 10 1.95 -27.09 5.14
CA THR A 10 1.04 -28.08 4.53
C THR A 10 1.48 -29.53 4.72
N LYS A 11 2.71 -29.76 5.17
CA LYS A 11 3.26 -31.09 5.49
C LYS A 11 3.37 -31.33 7.00
N GLY A 12 2.81 -30.44 7.82
CA GLY A 12 2.83 -30.54 9.29
C GLY A 12 4.18 -30.16 9.91
N ILE A 13 5.08 -29.49 9.18
CA ILE A 13 6.39 -29.10 9.70
C ILE A 13 6.27 -27.76 10.45
N PRO A 14 6.66 -27.66 11.73
CA PRO A 14 6.61 -26.41 12.48
C PRO A 14 7.43 -25.31 11.82
N PHE A 15 6.85 -24.12 11.67
CA PHE A 15 7.56 -22.92 11.26
C PHE A 15 8.46 -22.44 12.41
N THR A 16 9.68 -22.98 12.46
CA THR A 16 10.74 -22.43 13.32
C THR A 16 11.37 -21.22 12.62
N PRO A 17 11.94 -20.26 13.39
CA PRO A 17 12.67 -19.12 12.81
C PRO A 17 13.74 -19.54 11.81
N ASP A 18 14.39 -20.67 12.05
CA ASP A 18 15.43 -21.23 11.18
C ASP A 18 14.86 -21.76 9.86
N ILE A 19 13.71 -22.46 9.88
CA ILE A 19 13.02 -22.93 8.66
C ILE A 19 12.45 -21.75 7.87
N LEU A 20 11.96 -20.71 8.56
CA LEU A 20 11.51 -19.47 7.92
C LEU A 20 12.68 -18.74 7.27
N ALA A 21 13.82 -18.66 7.95
CA ALA A 21 15.05 -18.11 7.41
C ALA A 21 15.59 -18.94 6.24
N GLN A 22 15.51 -20.27 6.28
CA GLN A 22 15.92 -21.17 5.18
C GLN A 22 14.98 -21.08 3.97
N LYS A 23 13.65 -21.02 4.18
CA LYS A 23 12.66 -20.80 3.13
C LYS A 23 12.81 -19.40 2.52
N LEU A 24 13.12 -18.38 3.32
CA LEU A 24 13.50 -17.04 2.84
C LEU A 24 14.85 -17.02 2.13
N LYS A 25 15.78 -17.91 2.49
CA LYS A 25 17.09 -18.07 1.82
C LYS A 25 16.98 -18.73 0.44
N HIS A 26 15.95 -19.55 0.23
CA HIS A 26 15.63 -20.18 -1.06
C HIS A 26 14.54 -19.45 -1.86
N MET A 27 13.79 -18.54 -1.23
CA MET A 27 13.20 -17.40 -1.91
C MET A 27 14.32 -16.41 -2.20
N GLU A 28 15.18 -16.74 -3.16
CA GLU A 28 15.95 -15.70 -3.83
C GLU A 28 14.92 -14.74 -4.43
N ILE A 29 14.70 -13.61 -3.74
CA ILE A 29 14.18 -12.41 -4.38
C ILE A 29 15.27 -12.08 -5.39
N ARG A 30 15.12 -12.60 -6.61
CA ARG A 30 15.94 -12.22 -7.74
C ARG A 30 15.66 -10.74 -7.95
N TYR A 31 16.57 -9.89 -7.47
CA TYR A 31 16.59 -8.52 -7.90
C TYR A 31 16.95 -8.55 -9.39
N PRO A 32 16.06 -8.12 -10.29
CA PRO A 32 16.34 -8.21 -11.72
C PRO A 32 17.59 -7.41 -12.06
N SER A 33 18.42 -7.97 -12.94
CA SER A 33 19.66 -7.35 -13.38
C SER A 33 19.36 -6.18 -14.33
N GLU A 34 20.28 -5.21 -14.49
CA GLU A 34 20.12 -4.12 -15.47
C GLU A 34 20.00 -4.60 -16.94
N ASN A 35 20.18 -5.91 -17.18
CA ASN A 35 20.10 -6.55 -18.49
C ASN A 35 18.81 -7.37 -18.71
N ASP A 36 17.90 -7.43 -17.74
CA ASP A 36 16.67 -8.21 -17.91
C ASP A 36 15.75 -7.51 -18.93
N ALA A 37 15.22 -8.28 -19.89
CA ALA A 37 14.34 -7.76 -20.92
C ALA A 37 13.10 -7.15 -20.26
N PHE A 38 12.72 -5.95 -20.69
CA PHE A 38 11.50 -5.33 -20.20
C PHE A 38 10.30 -6.07 -20.78
N GLU A 39 9.49 -6.67 -19.92
CA GLU A 39 8.24 -7.34 -20.29
C GLU A 39 7.05 -6.52 -19.82
N PHE A 40 6.33 -5.91 -20.78
CA PHE A 40 5.19 -5.05 -20.49
C PHE A 40 4.07 -5.77 -19.74
N ASP A 41 3.70 -6.96 -20.20
CA ASP A 41 2.64 -7.76 -19.58
C ASP A 41 2.99 -8.11 -18.12
N LEU A 42 4.25 -8.52 -17.88
CA LEU A 42 4.74 -8.83 -16.55
C LEU A 42 4.74 -7.60 -15.63
N LEU A 43 5.12 -6.42 -16.14
CA LEU A 43 5.05 -5.16 -15.40
C LEU A 43 3.61 -4.81 -15.01
N ILE A 44 2.68 -4.91 -15.95
CA ILE A 44 1.26 -4.57 -15.75
C ILE A 44 0.63 -5.54 -14.73
N ARG A 45 0.91 -6.84 -14.84
CA ARG A 45 0.46 -7.85 -13.88
C ARG A 45 1.07 -7.65 -12.49
N GLY A 46 2.36 -7.33 -12.42
CA GLY A 46 3.06 -6.97 -11.19
C GLY A 46 2.45 -5.74 -10.50
N LEU A 47 2.06 -4.71 -11.27
CA LEU A 47 1.36 -3.53 -10.77
C LEU A 47 0.00 -3.89 -10.15
N VAL A 48 -0.75 -4.83 -10.74
CA VAL A 48 -2.02 -5.30 -10.16
C VAL A 48 -1.80 -5.91 -8.78
N ILE A 49 -0.81 -6.79 -8.61
CA ILE A 49 -0.47 -7.37 -7.31
C ILE A 49 -0.07 -6.28 -6.30
N VAL A 50 0.69 -5.28 -6.74
CA VAL A 50 1.03 -4.13 -5.91
C VAL A 50 -0.22 -3.37 -5.46
N LEU A 51 -1.17 -3.10 -6.38
CA LEU A 51 -2.43 -2.43 -6.04
C LEU A 51 -3.29 -3.24 -5.08
N THR A 52 -3.31 -4.56 -5.21
CA THR A 52 -3.95 -5.47 -4.25
C THR A 52 -3.32 -5.34 -2.87
N SER A 53 -2.00 -5.33 -2.80
CA SER A 53 -1.27 -5.17 -1.54
C SER A 53 -1.57 -3.81 -0.90
N MET A 54 -1.54 -2.73 -1.70
CA MET A 54 -1.88 -1.38 -1.24
C MET A 54 -3.31 -1.30 -0.70
N TRP A 55 -4.25 -1.91 -1.41
CA TRP A 55 -5.66 -1.99 -1.01
C TRP A 55 -5.82 -2.72 0.33
N SER A 56 -5.14 -3.86 0.50
CA SER A 56 -5.15 -4.64 1.74
C SER A 56 -4.54 -3.87 2.91
N ASP A 57 -3.40 -3.20 2.68
CA ASP A 57 -2.73 -2.40 3.70
C ASP A 57 -3.64 -1.26 4.21
N VAL A 58 -4.30 -0.53 3.29
CA VAL A 58 -5.21 0.56 3.69
C VAL A 58 -6.39 0.00 4.46
N TYR A 59 -6.96 -1.12 4.02
CA TYR A 59 -8.04 -1.78 4.75
C TYR A 59 -7.64 -2.13 6.18
N ASP A 60 -6.45 -2.71 6.37
CA ASP A 60 -5.94 -3.05 7.69
C ASP A 60 -5.74 -1.80 8.56
N TYR A 61 -5.12 -0.73 8.03
CA TYR A 61 -5.00 0.51 8.79
C TYR A 61 -6.37 1.04 9.21
N ASN A 62 -7.33 1.00 8.29
CA ASN A 62 -8.66 1.53 8.53
C ASN A 62 -9.42 0.72 9.58
N TYR A 63 -9.35 -0.61 9.49
CA TYR A 63 -9.88 -1.54 10.49
C TYR A 63 -9.29 -1.25 11.87
N TYR A 64 -7.97 -1.15 11.97
CA TYR A 64 -7.31 -0.95 13.26
C TYR A 64 -7.56 0.45 13.83
N LEU A 65 -7.69 1.49 12.99
CA LEU A 65 -8.07 2.83 13.42
C LEU A 65 -9.50 2.84 13.97
N ALA A 66 -10.46 2.28 13.23
CA ALA A 66 -11.87 2.23 13.63
C ALA A 66 -12.08 1.52 14.96
N PHE A 67 -11.40 0.38 15.16
CA PHE A 67 -11.58 -0.43 16.36
C PHE A 67 -10.54 -0.20 17.44
N LYS A 68 -9.67 0.82 17.37
CA LYS A 68 -8.55 0.91 18.33
C LYS A 68 -9.00 1.07 19.78
N LYS A 69 -10.08 1.82 20.01
CA LYS A 69 -10.68 1.99 21.34
C LYS A 69 -11.38 0.69 21.76
N SER A 70 -12.21 0.13 20.90
CA SER A 70 -12.95 -1.12 21.15
C SER A 70 -12.03 -2.31 21.43
N LYS A 71 -10.85 -2.38 20.79
CA LYS A 71 -9.81 -3.38 21.05
C LYS A 71 -9.36 -3.47 22.50
N LYS A 72 -9.38 -2.36 23.24
CA LYS A 72 -9.04 -2.37 24.67
C LYS A 72 -10.14 -3.02 25.51
N SER A 73 -11.39 -2.80 25.15
CA SER A 73 -12.56 -3.29 25.87
C SER A 73 -12.95 -4.72 25.47
N TYR A 74 -12.72 -5.09 24.20
CA TYR A 74 -13.12 -6.37 23.60
C TYR A 74 -11.96 -7.00 22.80
N PRO A 75 -10.85 -7.36 23.45
CA PRO A 75 -9.63 -7.82 22.77
C PRO A 75 -9.80 -9.14 22.00
N LYS A 76 -10.80 -9.96 22.34
CA LYS A 76 -11.10 -11.23 21.66
C LYS A 76 -11.92 -11.07 20.38
N GLU A 77 -12.74 -10.02 20.32
CA GLU A 77 -13.69 -9.78 19.21
C GLU A 77 -13.07 -8.96 18.07
N PHE A 78 -12.00 -8.23 18.37
CA PHE A 78 -11.29 -7.42 17.39
C PHE A 78 -9.81 -7.76 17.50
N HIS A 79 -9.35 -8.96 17.16
CA HIS A 79 -7.93 -9.28 17.24
C HIS A 79 -7.23 -9.06 15.90
N ASN A 80 -7.84 -9.53 14.81
CA ASN A 80 -7.20 -9.60 13.50
C ASN A 80 -8.22 -9.39 12.36
N SER A 81 -7.93 -8.45 11.45
CA SER A 81 -8.75 -8.12 10.28
C SER A 81 -8.88 -9.27 9.28
N ILE A 82 -7.95 -10.23 9.27
CA ILE A 82 -7.98 -11.43 8.42
C ILE A 82 -9.02 -12.43 8.94
N TYR A 83 -9.06 -12.65 10.25
CA TYR A 83 -9.98 -13.62 10.86
C TYR A 83 -11.35 -13.05 11.19
N GLN A 84 -11.45 -11.72 11.34
CA GLN A 84 -12.68 -10.99 11.64
C GLN A 84 -12.82 -9.82 10.67
N PRO A 85 -13.00 -10.09 9.36
CA PRO A 85 -13.14 -9.03 8.38
C PRO A 85 -14.47 -8.29 8.54
N ILE A 86 -14.50 -7.01 8.16
CA ILE A 86 -15.73 -6.24 7.98
C ILE A 86 -16.30 -6.63 6.61
N GLU A 87 -17.36 -7.42 6.59
CA GLU A 87 -18.02 -7.87 5.35
C GLU A 87 -18.60 -6.69 4.56
N HIS A 88 -19.20 -5.73 5.26
CA HIS A 88 -19.80 -4.55 4.66
C HIS A 88 -18.89 -3.34 4.83
N LEU A 89 -18.00 -3.11 3.86
CA LEU A 89 -17.05 -2.00 3.87
C LEU A 89 -17.71 -0.61 3.98
N VAL A 90 -19.01 -0.49 3.66
CA VAL A 90 -19.84 0.71 3.90
C VAL A 90 -19.85 1.10 5.39
N PHE A 91 -19.71 0.13 6.30
CA PHE A 91 -19.54 0.39 7.73
C PHE A 91 -18.42 1.41 8.00
N LEU A 92 -17.26 1.26 7.35
CA LEU A 92 -16.13 2.18 7.53
C LEU A 92 -16.47 3.61 7.07
N GLY A 93 -17.33 3.74 6.06
CA GLY A 93 -17.85 5.04 5.60
C GLY A 93 -18.82 5.69 6.58
N GLY A 94 -19.39 4.94 7.52
CA GLY A 94 -20.26 5.47 8.59
C GLY A 94 -19.53 5.83 9.90
N VAL A 95 -18.24 5.55 10.01
CA VAL A 95 -17.48 5.82 11.25
C VAL A 95 -17.15 7.30 11.37
N ASP A 96 -17.57 7.94 12.46
CA ASP A 96 -17.27 9.35 12.76
C ASP A 96 -15.84 9.53 13.30
N ASP A 97 -14.85 9.16 12.48
CA ASP A 97 -13.42 9.41 12.71
C ASP A 97 -12.79 9.91 11.40
N PRO A 98 -12.32 11.18 11.35
CA PRO A 98 -11.72 11.76 10.14
C PRO A 98 -10.55 10.95 9.57
N PHE A 99 -9.79 10.22 10.41
CA PHE A 99 -8.68 9.40 9.94
C PHE A 99 -9.17 8.09 9.31
N VAL A 100 -10.28 7.53 9.82
CA VAL A 100 -10.95 6.37 9.22
C VAL A 100 -11.60 6.75 7.90
N GLN A 101 -12.23 7.92 7.83
CA GLN A 101 -12.84 8.45 6.60
C GLN A 101 -11.78 8.68 5.51
N ASN A 102 -10.63 9.26 5.85
CA ASN A 102 -9.52 9.42 4.91
C ASN A 102 -9.01 8.05 4.40
N GLY A 103 -8.86 7.07 5.30
CA GLY A 103 -8.56 5.69 4.95
C GLY A 103 -9.57 5.08 3.98
N TYR A 104 -10.86 5.28 4.25
CA TYR A 104 -11.96 4.74 3.44
C TYR A 104 -11.98 5.34 2.03
N GLN A 105 -11.72 6.64 1.92
CA GLN A 105 -11.60 7.31 0.63
C GLN A 105 -10.40 6.78 -0.18
N THR A 106 -9.23 6.65 0.45
CA THR A 106 -8.03 6.09 -0.20
C THR A 106 -8.28 4.67 -0.69
N PHE A 107 -8.83 3.82 0.17
CA PHE A 107 -9.22 2.46 -0.14
C PHE A 107 -10.17 2.40 -1.34
N SER A 108 -11.20 3.24 -1.36
CA SER A 108 -12.20 3.29 -2.43
C SER A 108 -11.58 3.73 -3.77
N ARG A 109 -10.63 4.68 -3.73
CA ARG A 109 -9.91 5.16 -4.92
C ARG A 109 -9.02 4.06 -5.51
N ILE A 110 -8.24 3.37 -4.66
CA ILE A 110 -7.41 2.23 -5.10
C ILE A 110 -8.28 1.11 -5.66
N SER A 111 -9.39 0.76 -4.99
CA SER A 111 -10.32 -0.27 -5.44
C SER A 111 -10.89 0.03 -6.84
N ARG A 112 -11.41 1.25 -7.05
CA ARG A 112 -11.95 1.67 -8.36
C ARG A 112 -10.89 1.61 -9.45
N PHE A 113 -9.70 2.11 -9.16
CA PHE A 113 -8.57 2.07 -10.09
C PHE A 113 -8.22 0.63 -10.47
N LYS A 114 -8.01 -0.23 -9.47
CA LYS A 114 -7.66 -1.64 -9.63
C LYS A 114 -8.71 -2.40 -10.45
N HIS A 115 -10.01 -2.17 -10.21
CA HIS A 115 -11.07 -2.79 -11.00
C HIS A 115 -11.03 -2.35 -12.46
N ALA A 116 -10.88 -1.05 -12.73
CA ALA A 116 -10.77 -0.54 -14.09
C ALA A 116 -9.52 -1.10 -14.82
N PHE A 117 -8.40 -1.17 -14.10
CA PHE A 117 -7.13 -1.68 -14.63
C PHE A 117 -7.19 -3.18 -14.95
N ASN A 118 -7.73 -3.99 -14.03
CA ASN A 118 -7.93 -5.43 -14.24
C ASN A 118 -8.82 -5.70 -15.45
N PHE A 119 -9.92 -4.96 -15.59
CA PHE A 119 -10.83 -5.10 -16.72
C PHE A 119 -10.14 -4.76 -18.05
N ARG A 120 -9.38 -3.67 -18.09
CA ARG A 120 -8.67 -3.21 -19.30
C ARG A 120 -7.66 -4.23 -19.81
N HIS A 121 -6.93 -4.89 -18.91
CA HIS A 121 -5.86 -5.82 -19.26
C HIS A 121 -6.30 -7.29 -19.19
N LEU A 122 -7.60 -7.56 -18.98
CA LEU A 122 -8.15 -8.92 -18.84
C LEU A 122 -7.42 -9.74 -17.74
N ILE A 123 -7.06 -9.08 -16.65
CA ILE A 123 -6.30 -9.68 -15.55
C ILE A 123 -7.24 -10.34 -14.55
N TYR A 124 -7.00 -11.62 -14.30
CA TYR A 124 -7.64 -12.37 -13.23
C TYR A 124 -6.70 -12.49 -12.03
N GLU A 125 -6.83 -11.54 -11.11
CA GLU A 125 -5.96 -11.35 -9.94
C GLU A 125 -5.69 -12.61 -9.12
N ARG A 126 -6.69 -13.50 -8.95
CA ARG A 126 -6.51 -14.73 -8.18
C ARG A 126 -5.49 -15.68 -8.84
N THR A 127 -5.39 -15.68 -10.16
CA THR A 127 -4.35 -16.46 -10.86
C THR A 127 -2.98 -15.84 -10.60
N ASP A 128 -2.88 -14.51 -10.75
CA ASP A 128 -1.61 -13.80 -10.66
C ASP A 128 -1.01 -13.84 -9.25
N LEU A 129 -1.84 -13.82 -8.20
CA LEU A 129 -1.40 -13.98 -6.81
C LEU A 129 -0.76 -15.36 -6.52
N ASN A 130 -0.96 -16.35 -7.38
CA ASN A 130 -0.35 -17.67 -7.25
C ASN A 130 0.85 -17.85 -8.21
N ASP A 131 1.12 -16.88 -9.07
CA ASP A 131 2.21 -16.93 -10.04
C ASP A 131 3.49 -16.33 -9.43
N ARG A 132 4.56 -17.14 -9.40
CA ARG A 132 5.83 -16.75 -8.77
C ARG A 132 6.52 -15.62 -9.52
N ASP A 133 6.48 -15.61 -10.84
CA ASP A 133 7.23 -14.67 -11.65
C ASP A 133 6.57 -13.29 -11.55
N ILE A 134 5.23 -13.25 -11.60
CA ILE A 134 4.46 -12.02 -11.39
C ILE A 134 4.63 -11.50 -9.97
N CYS A 135 4.59 -12.37 -8.96
CA CYS A 135 4.85 -11.96 -7.58
C CYS A 135 6.26 -11.38 -7.42
N THR A 136 7.26 -11.94 -8.11
CA THR A 136 8.63 -11.43 -8.08
C THR A 136 8.72 -10.06 -8.74
N GLU A 137 8.13 -9.88 -9.92
CA GLU A 137 8.10 -8.58 -10.60
C GLU A 137 7.34 -7.53 -9.78
N SER A 138 6.26 -7.91 -9.09
CA SER A 138 5.53 -7.00 -8.20
C SER A 138 6.42 -6.40 -7.10
N GLY A 139 7.44 -7.16 -6.66
CA GLY A 139 8.43 -6.73 -5.67
C GLY A 139 9.42 -5.69 -6.19
N ARG A 140 9.56 -5.52 -7.50
CA ARG A 140 10.59 -4.66 -8.13
C ARG A 140 10.54 -3.20 -7.70
N PHE A 141 9.33 -2.66 -7.53
CA PHE A 141 9.13 -1.26 -7.14
C PHE A 141 8.42 -1.11 -5.79
N SER A 142 8.01 -2.21 -5.16
CA SER A 142 7.29 -2.21 -3.91
C SER A 142 8.21 -1.87 -2.74
N ALA A 143 7.81 -0.91 -1.91
CA ALA A 143 8.45 -0.69 -0.62
C ALA A 143 7.89 -1.72 0.37
N CYS A 144 8.54 -2.88 0.48
CA CYS A 144 8.11 -3.91 1.42
C CYS A 144 8.12 -3.38 2.86
N LYS A 145 6.97 -3.36 3.54
CA LYS A 145 6.89 -3.06 4.98
C LYS A 145 5.96 -4.05 5.68
N LEU A 146 6.56 -5.00 6.39
CA LEU A 146 5.83 -5.81 7.36
C LEU A 146 5.48 -4.91 8.56
N ILE A 147 4.22 -4.50 8.68
CA ILE A 147 3.78 -3.60 9.75
C ILE A 147 2.88 -4.32 10.74
N ARG A 148 3.45 -4.62 11.91
CA ARG A 148 2.70 -5.13 13.05
C ARG A 148 1.79 -4.03 13.63
N MET A 149 0.47 -4.10 13.38
CA MET A 149 -0.51 -3.05 13.74
C MET A 149 -1.14 -3.21 15.14
N ASP A 150 -1.16 -4.43 15.69
CA ASP A 150 -1.73 -4.75 17.01
C ASP A 150 -1.02 -3.99 18.13
N SER A 151 0.30 -3.93 18.08
CA SER A 151 1.16 -3.31 19.11
C SER A 151 1.23 -1.78 19.03
N LYS A 152 0.80 -1.16 17.92
CA LYS A 152 0.91 0.29 17.72
C LYS A 152 -0.20 1.04 18.42
N SER A 153 0.09 2.12 19.15
CA SER A 153 -0.93 3.06 19.63
C SER A 153 -1.66 3.77 18.46
N TYR A 154 -2.83 4.34 18.70
CA TYR A 154 -3.57 5.13 17.70
C TYR A 154 -2.69 6.22 17.06
N LYS A 155 -1.91 6.94 17.87
CA LYS A 155 -0.96 7.95 17.38
C LYS A 155 0.12 7.34 16.47
N GLN A 156 0.70 6.21 16.85
CA GLN A 156 1.70 5.52 16.04
C GLN A 156 1.11 4.96 14.74
N MET A 157 -0.13 4.47 14.75
CA MET A 157 -0.82 4.01 13.55
C MET A 157 -1.01 5.15 12.54
N ARG A 158 -1.43 6.34 12.99
CA ARG A 158 -1.56 7.50 12.10
C ARG A 158 -0.24 7.89 11.43
N VAL A 159 0.85 7.96 12.20
CA VAL A 159 2.18 8.27 11.65
C VAL A 159 2.64 7.18 10.67
N SER A 160 2.39 5.92 11.01
CA SER A 160 2.73 4.79 10.15
C SER A 160 1.95 4.80 8.85
N TYR A 161 0.64 5.07 8.90
CA TYR A 161 -0.22 5.19 7.72
C TYR A 161 0.22 6.33 6.79
N GLN A 162 0.58 7.49 7.35
CA GLN A 162 1.14 8.60 6.58
C GLN A 162 2.39 8.15 5.78
N GLY A 163 3.28 7.39 6.42
CA GLY A 163 4.46 6.83 5.74
C GLY A 163 4.10 5.87 4.62
N VAL A 164 3.08 5.03 4.82
CA VAL A 164 2.58 4.08 3.81
C VAL A 164 2.02 4.81 2.58
N LEU A 165 1.26 5.91 2.77
CA LEU A 165 0.79 6.71 1.63
C LEU A 165 1.93 7.30 0.81
N VAL A 166 3.00 7.78 1.47
CA VAL A 166 4.20 8.27 0.79
C VAL A 166 4.88 7.16 -0.02
N ASP A 167 4.98 5.96 0.55
CA ASP A 167 5.55 4.81 -0.14
C ASP A 167 4.70 4.43 -1.36
N PHE A 168 3.37 4.47 -1.24
CA PHE A 168 2.48 4.18 -2.36
C PHE A 168 2.67 5.13 -3.52
N ILE A 169 2.70 6.43 -3.24
CA ILE A 169 2.98 7.47 -4.24
C ILE A 169 4.31 7.19 -4.95
N SER A 170 5.36 6.86 -4.17
CA SER A 170 6.69 6.54 -4.70
C SER A 170 6.68 5.29 -5.59
N THR A 171 6.02 4.22 -5.17
CA THR A 171 5.90 2.98 -5.94
C THR A 171 5.12 3.19 -7.23
N LEU A 172 3.94 3.82 -7.18
CA LEU A 172 3.13 4.11 -8.38
C LEU A 172 3.89 4.99 -9.37
N TYR A 173 4.62 5.99 -8.89
CA TYR A 173 5.43 6.86 -9.73
C TYR A 173 6.58 6.11 -10.43
N LYS A 174 7.20 5.13 -9.77
CA LYS A 174 8.22 4.26 -10.41
C LYS A 174 7.61 3.42 -11.53
N TYR A 175 6.42 2.84 -11.33
CA TYR A 175 5.69 2.14 -12.39
C TYR A 175 5.37 3.06 -13.57
N ALA A 176 4.85 4.27 -13.31
CA ALA A 176 4.57 5.25 -14.36
C ALA A 176 5.84 5.67 -15.13
N SER A 177 6.97 5.78 -14.43
CA SER A 177 8.27 6.09 -15.04
C SER A 177 8.77 4.93 -15.90
N ALA A 178 8.63 3.68 -15.44
CA ALA A 178 9.02 2.49 -16.19
C ALA A 178 8.25 2.39 -17.52
N LEU A 179 6.93 2.61 -17.48
CA LEU A 179 6.07 2.66 -18.67
C LEU A 179 6.48 3.78 -19.64
N THR A 180 6.77 4.97 -19.10
CA THR A 180 7.20 6.13 -19.91
C THR A 180 8.52 5.86 -20.65
N VAL A 181 9.53 5.32 -19.94
CA VAL A 181 10.86 5.05 -20.51
C VAL A 181 10.78 4.02 -21.62
N GLN A 182 9.94 2.99 -21.46
CA GLN A 182 9.74 1.95 -22.45
C GLN A 182 9.11 2.51 -23.75
N SER A 183 8.00 3.24 -23.62
CA SER A 183 7.26 3.78 -24.79
C SER A 183 8.13 4.72 -25.63
N ASN A 184 8.95 5.53 -24.98
CA ASN A 184 9.76 6.55 -25.65
C ASN A 184 11.16 6.08 -26.06
N LYS A 185 11.51 4.78 -25.88
CA LYS A 185 12.85 4.22 -26.13
C LYS A 185 13.99 5.10 -25.56
N ILE A 186 13.76 5.73 -24.42
CA ILE A 186 14.66 6.76 -23.89
C ILE A 186 15.99 6.11 -23.49
N PRO A 187 17.16 6.66 -23.89
CA PRO A 187 18.46 6.15 -23.47
C PRO A 187 18.57 6.10 -21.94
N ARG A 188 19.04 4.96 -21.41
CA ARG A 188 19.10 4.62 -19.97
C ARG A 188 19.72 5.71 -19.08
N GLY A 189 20.57 6.58 -19.63
CA GLY A 189 21.19 7.71 -18.92
C GLY A 189 20.22 8.80 -18.38
N PHE A 190 18.99 8.88 -18.91
CA PHE A 190 17.99 9.84 -18.41
C PHE A 190 17.12 9.29 -17.26
N ALA A 191 17.19 7.98 -16.97
CA ALA A 191 16.41 7.33 -15.90
C ALA A 191 16.71 7.95 -14.51
N ASN A 192 17.95 8.39 -14.28
CA ASN A 192 18.36 9.05 -13.03
C ASN A 192 17.68 10.41 -12.80
N GLN A 193 17.16 11.05 -13.86
CA GLN A 193 16.44 12.32 -13.71
C GLN A 193 15.02 12.14 -13.17
N PHE A 194 14.46 10.93 -13.22
CA PHE A 194 13.15 10.62 -12.63
C PHE A 194 13.22 10.41 -11.11
N ARG A 195 14.41 10.22 -10.53
CA ARG A 195 14.58 9.96 -9.07
C ARG A 195 14.33 11.17 -8.16
N ASN A 196 14.41 12.40 -8.66
CA ASN A 196 14.35 13.60 -7.83
C ASN A 196 12.99 14.31 -7.94
N GLY A 197 12.10 14.01 -7.00
CA GLY A 197 10.74 14.56 -6.91
C GLY A 197 10.69 16.03 -6.45
N GLY A 198 11.07 16.97 -7.32
CA GLY A 198 10.86 18.42 -7.13
C GLY A 198 9.63 18.95 -7.87
N ASN A 199 9.29 20.24 -7.71
CA ASN A 199 8.20 20.93 -8.43
C ASN A 199 8.37 20.79 -9.96
N GLY A 200 7.67 19.82 -10.56
CA GLY A 200 7.94 19.33 -11.92
C GLY A 200 8.11 17.80 -12.01
N LYS A 201 7.99 17.07 -10.90
CA LYS A 201 8.16 15.60 -10.77
C LYS A 201 7.41 14.77 -11.82
N TYR A 202 6.23 15.22 -12.27
CA TYR A 202 5.42 14.50 -13.25
C TYR A 202 5.59 15.00 -14.68
N LYS A 203 6.30 16.11 -14.92
CA LYS A 203 6.47 16.69 -16.27
C LYS A 203 7.18 15.76 -17.24
N ARG A 204 7.93 14.79 -16.71
CA ARG A 204 8.69 13.83 -17.51
C ARG A 204 7.90 12.56 -17.82
N LEU A 205 6.72 12.38 -17.23
CA LEU A 205 5.85 11.24 -17.51
C LEU A 205 5.12 11.47 -18.84
N ASP A 206 5.07 10.43 -19.67
CA ASP A 206 4.36 10.50 -20.95
C ASP A 206 2.89 10.15 -20.77
N THR A 207 2.07 11.18 -20.66
CA THR A 207 0.63 11.06 -20.43
C THR A 207 -0.16 10.66 -21.67
N ASN A 208 0.47 10.54 -22.84
CA ASN A 208 -0.17 9.93 -24.02
C ASN A 208 -0.33 8.41 -23.84
N ILE A 209 0.46 7.80 -22.95
CA ILE A 209 0.30 6.41 -22.54
C ILE A 209 -0.84 6.37 -21.53
N ILE A 210 -1.91 5.65 -21.87
CA ILE A 210 -3.14 5.63 -21.06
C ILE A 210 -2.86 5.11 -19.65
N GLU A 211 -2.03 4.09 -19.51
CA GLU A 211 -1.63 3.50 -18.23
C GLU A 211 -0.87 4.51 -17.36
N VAL A 212 -0.06 5.38 -17.96
CA VAL A 212 0.66 6.45 -17.24
C VAL A 212 -0.29 7.54 -16.79
N SER A 213 -1.24 7.95 -17.64
CA SER A 213 -2.28 8.92 -17.26
C SER A 213 -3.12 8.41 -16.09
N LEU A 214 -3.56 7.15 -16.17
CA LEU A 214 -4.33 6.50 -15.12
C LEU A 214 -3.53 6.47 -13.80
N LEU A 215 -2.27 6.03 -13.84
CA LEU A 215 -1.42 6.02 -12.64
C LEU A 215 -1.22 7.41 -12.05
N LEU A 216 -1.06 8.44 -12.89
CA LEU A 216 -0.93 9.82 -12.44
C LEU A 216 -2.19 10.30 -11.71
N ASP A 217 -3.38 9.98 -12.22
CA ASP A 217 -4.64 10.31 -11.56
C ASP A 217 -4.74 9.66 -10.17
N LEU A 218 -4.36 8.38 -10.06
CA LEU A 218 -4.32 7.69 -8.77
C LEU A 218 -3.29 8.33 -7.81
N ILE A 219 -2.11 8.68 -8.32
CA ILE A 219 -1.06 9.35 -7.53
C ILE A 219 -1.58 10.68 -6.98
N LEU A 220 -2.10 11.57 -7.83
CA LEU A 220 -2.62 12.88 -7.41
C LEU A 220 -3.76 12.75 -6.40
N SER A 221 -4.60 11.73 -6.61
CA SER A 221 -5.68 11.37 -5.70
C SER A 221 -5.17 10.97 -4.31
N ILE A 222 -4.14 10.11 -4.23
CA ILE A 222 -3.50 9.73 -2.96
C ILE A 222 -2.76 10.91 -2.33
N GLU A 223 -2.12 11.78 -3.12
CA GLU A 223 -1.45 12.99 -2.63
C GLU A 223 -2.42 13.97 -1.96
N SER A 224 -3.59 14.16 -2.56
CA SER A 224 -4.66 14.96 -1.96
C SER A 224 -5.08 14.38 -0.60
N ASN A 225 -5.28 13.06 -0.51
CA ASN A 225 -5.65 12.41 0.74
C ASN A 225 -4.52 12.50 1.79
N LEU A 226 -3.26 12.38 1.36
CA LEU A 226 -2.11 12.55 2.24
C LEU A 226 -2.01 13.98 2.78
N ALA A 227 -2.22 15.00 1.93
CA ALA A 227 -2.20 16.40 2.34
C ALA A 227 -3.30 16.72 3.36
N GLU A 228 -4.51 16.19 3.13
CA GLU A 228 -5.62 16.26 4.09
C GLU A 228 -5.25 15.56 5.41
N PHE A 229 -4.73 14.34 5.33
CA PHE A 229 -4.32 13.55 6.50
C PHE A 229 -3.26 14.27 7.35
N ILE A 230 -2.26 14.87 6.70
CA ILE A 230 -1.24 15.70 7.36
C ILE A 230 -1.89 16.88 8.07
N THR A 231 -2.86 17.52 7.44
CA THR A 231 -3.59 18.66 8.03
C THR A 231 -4.37 18.23 9.26
N LEU A 232 -5.06 17.07 9.21
CA LEU A 232 -5.77 16.48 10.35
C LEU A 232 -4.81 16.09 11.50
N ASN A 233 -3.57 15.71 11.19
CA ASN A 233 -2.59 15.24 12.17
C ASN A 233 -1.80 16.39 12.83
N LYS A 234 -1.96 17.65 12.39
CA LYS A 234 -1.33 18.80 13.03
C LYS A 234 -1.89 19.00 14.44
N PRO A 235 -1.03 19.23 15.46
CA PRO A 235 -1.52 19.53 16.80
C PRO A 235 -2.34 20.83 16.77
N ARG A 236 -3.58 20.78 17.26
CA ARG A 236 -4.37 22.00 17.48
C ARG A 236 -3.63 22.87 18.48
N ARG A 237 -3.20 24.07 18.06
CA ARG A 237 -2.69 25.08 19.00
C ARG A 237 -3.78 25.31 20.04
N ARG A 238 -3.47 25.09 21.33
CA ARG A 238 -4.37 25.48 22.42
C ARG A 238 -4.59 26.99 22.28
N LYS A 239 -5.80 27.43 21.90
CA LYS A 239 -6.21 28.81 22.13
C LYS A 239 -6.15 29.00 23.64
N GLY A 240 -5.16 29.72 24.13
CA GLY A 240 -5.08 30.10 25.53
C GLY A 240 -6.34 30.89 25.88
N LYS A 241 -6.95 30.55 27.02
CA LYS A 241 -7.80 31.47 27.76
C LYS A 241 -6.92 32.70 28.06
N MET A 242 -7.23 33.82 27.43
CA MET A 242 -6.64 35.10 27.75
C MET A 242 -7.69 36.17 27.45
N ASP A 243 -8.80 36.09 28.17
CA ASP A 243 -9.83 37.13 28.30
C ASP A 243 -10.51 36.83 29.64
N ASP A 244 -9.92 37.32 30.73
CA ASP A 244 -10.53 37.52 32.06
C ASP A 244 -9.45 38.16 32.95
N LEU A 245 -8.98 39.35 32.55
CA LEU A 245 -8.27 40.31 33.39
C LEU A 245 -8.61 41.70 32.85
N ASN A 246 -9.78 42.19 33.26
CA ASN A 246 -10.10 43.61 33.42
C ASN A 246 -11.10 43.73 34.57
#